data_AF-A0A449APY7-F1
#
_entry.id   AF-A0A449APY7-F1
#
_cell.length_a   1.000
_cell.length_b   1.000
_cell.length_c   1.000
_cell.angle_alpha   90.00
_cell.angle_beta   90.00
_cell.angle_gamma   90.00
#
_symmetry.space_group_name_H-M   'P 1'
#
loop_
_entity.id
_entity.type
_entity.pdbx_description
1 polymer ?
#
loop_
_entity_poly.entity_id
_entity_poly.type
_entity_poly.pdbx_seq_one_letter_code
_entity_poly.pdbx_strand_id
1 'polypeptide(L)'
;MKFAESNYFKRKTFSIILLLSLFIIFVFQLTMIKLFLDRIDFEYEYIKSGELSKNWSDELVRKNSPTYQLLAVFMSLNSVMLFLTLISLILISIVLYKLFKNQGNGDLYLRVLTWIIPVIFILLFFIISLQPVEVYKENIGKQEDEFGELVDSPVKEFGGQFSYILTWISMFLGFFNIFFVVLSRKSFGFITKDQILAKKSNETENLKKLIEAKLENR
;
A
#
# COMPACT_ATOMS: atom_id res chain seq x y z
N MET A 1 -6.49 -28.18 -23.54
CA MET A 1 -7.46 -27.72 -22.51
C MET A 1 -6.82 -27.50 -21.14
N LYS A 2 -6.17 -28.51 -20.51
CA LYS A 2 -5.57 -28.40 -19.16
C LYS A 2 -4.62 -27.21 -18.93
N PHE A 3 -3.79 -26.84 -19.91
CA PHE A 3 -2.86 -25.69 -19.81
C PHE A 3 -3.58 -24.33 -19.77
N ALA A 4 -4.63 -24.15 -20.58
CA ALA A 4 -5.38 -22.90 -20.62
C ALA A 4 -6.17 -22.67 -19.30
N GLU A 5 -6.74 -23.74 -18.75
CA GLU A 5 -7.43 -23.73 -17.45
C GLU A 5 -6.45 -23.45 -16.30
N SER A 6 -5.27 -24.07 -16.32
CA SER A 6 -4.20 -23.83 -15.34
C SER A 6 -3.73 -22.38 -15.34
N ASN A 7 -3.51 -21.79 -16.52
CA ASN A 7 -3.09 -20.39 -16.64
C ASN A 7 -4.17 -19.42 -16.16
N TYR A 8 -5.43 -19.70 -16.44
CA TYR A 8 -6.56 -18.87 -16.00
C TYR A 8 -6.73 -18.91 -14.47
N PHE A 9 -6.58 -20.10 -13.87
CA PHE A 9 -6.59 -20.26 -12.42
C PHE A 9 -5.43 -19.50 -11.76
N LYS A 10 -4.19 -19.64 -12.28
CA LYS A 10 -3.01 -18.90 -11.79
C LYS A 10 -3.25 -17.38 -11.80
N ARG A 11 -3.79 -16.83 -12.89
CA ARG A 11 -4.11 -15.40 -13.00
C ARG A 11 -5.10 -14.95 -11.93
N LYS A 12 -6.16 -15.73 -11.69
CA LYS A 12 -7.13 -15.44 -10.62
C LYS A 12 -6.45 -15.45 -9.26
N THR A 13 -5.68 -16.48 -8.95
CA THR A 13 -4.98 -16.61 -7.67
C THR A 13 -4.03 -15.45 -7.42
N PHE A 14 -3.16 -15.11 -8.37
CA PHE A 14 -2.24 -13.97 -8.21
C PHE A 14 -2.99 -12.63 -8.12
N SER A 15 -4.12 -12.48 -8.80
CA SER A 15 -4.94 -11.26 -8.71
C SER A 15 -5.64 -11.14 -7.36
N ILE A 16 -6.08 -12.25 -6.75
CA ILE A 16 -6.67 -12.27 -5.39
C ILE A 16 -5.59 -11.95 -4.36
N ILE A 17 -4.42 -12.58 -4.45
CA ILE A 17 -3.29 -12.31 -3.55
C ILE A 17 -2.90 -10.83 -3.63
N LEU A 18 -2.83 -10.28 -4.86
CA LEU A 18 -2.55 -8.87 -5.08
C LEU A 18 -3.61 -7.96 -4.44
N LEU A 19 -4.91 -8.27 -4.60
CA LEU A 19 -6.00 -7.52 -3.96
C LEU A 19 -5.85 -7.52 -2.43
N LEU A 20 -5.68 -8.69 -1.81
CA LEU A 20 -5.55 -8.82 -0.36
C LEU A 20 -4.32 -8.09 0.17
N SER A 21 -3.19 -8.22 -0.51
CA SER A 21 -1.94 -7.52 -0.17
C SER A 21 -2.10 -6.00 -0.25
N LEU A 22 -2.69 -5.47 -1.33
CA LEU A 22 -2.99 -4.04 -1.46
C LEU A 22 -3.95 -3.55 -0.37
N PHE A 23 -4.94 -4.37 0.01
CA PHE A 23 -5.89 -4.02 1.06
C PHE A 23 -5.20 -3.95 2.43
N ILE A 24 -4.32 -4.90 2.74
CA ILE A 24 -3.51 -4.88 3.97
C ILE A 24 -2.62 -3.63 4.02
N ILE A 25 -1.93 -3.32 2.92
CA ILE A 25 -1.12 -2.08 2.81
C ILE A 25 -2.00 -0.86 3.10
N PHE A 26 -3.17 -0.76 2.48
CA PHE A 26 -4.08 0.36 2.69
C PHE A 26 -4.47 0.53 4.16
N VAL A 27 -4.89 -0.54 4.82
CA VAL A 27 -5.28 -0.53 6.24
C VAL A 27 -4.09 -0.18 7.15
N PHE A 28 -2.92 -0.77 6.90
CA PHE A 28 -1.72 -0.50 7.70
C PHE A 28 -1.30 0.96 7.63
N GLN A 29 -1.43 1.58 6.46
CA GLN A 29 -1.06 2.96 6.28
C GLN A 29 -2.06 3.93 6.91
N LEU A 30 -3.36 3.62 6.90
CA LEU A 30 -4.35 4.35 7.71
C LEU A 30 -4.03 4.26 9.21
N THR A 31 -3.68 3.07 9.70
CA THR A 31 -3.27 2.88 11.09
C THR A 31 -2.00 3.66 11.41
N MET A 32 -1.02 3.68 10.51
CA MET A 32 0.22 4.46 10.69
C MET A 32 -0.03 5.95 10.77
N ILE A 33 -0.96 6.50 9.98
CA ILE A 33 -1.35 7.92 10.10
C ILE A 33 -1.89 8.20 11.49
N LYS A 34 -2.79 7.35 11.99
CA LYS A 34 -3.32 7.50 13.34
C LYS A 34 -2.21 7.48 14.39
N LEU A 35 -1.35 6.46 14.36
CA LEU A 35 -0.24 6.33 15.31
C LEU A 35 0.74 7.51 15.24
N PHE A 36 0.96 8.07 14.05
CA PHE A 36 1.79 9.25 13.86
C PHE A 36 1.18 10.50 14.49
N LEU A 37 -0.14 10.69 14.36
CA LEU A 37 -0.84 11.80 15.03
C LEU A 37 -0.85 11.62 16.55
N ASP A 38 -1.17 10.43 17.04
CA ASP A 38 -1.13 10.10 18.48
C ASP A 38 0.30 10.34 19.05
N ARG A 39 1.33 10.09 18.24
CA ARG A 39 2.73 10.35 18.62
C ARG A 39 3.03 11.85 18.78
N ILE A 40 2.42 12.73 17.99
CA ILE A 40 2.59 14.19 18.13
C ILE A 40 2.09 14.64 19.50
N ASP A 41 0.90 14.18 19.88
CA ASP A 41 0.30 14.54 21.17
C ASP A 41 1.14 13.98 22.33
N PHE A 42 1.62 12.74 22.21
CA PHE A 42 2.56 12.16 23.16
C PHE A 42 3.85 13.00 23.28
N GLU A 43 4.48 13.38 22.17
CA GLU A 43 5.73 14.15 22.19
C GLU A 43 5.54 15.52 22.83
N TYR A 44 4.40 16.16 22.57
CA TYR A 44 4.05 17.43 23.17
C TYR A 44 3.97 17.34 24.70
N GLU A 45 3.19 16.39 25.22
CA GLU A 45 3.06 16.17 26.67
C GLU A 45 4.38 15.70 27.30
N TYR A 46 5.13 14.84 26.60
CA TYR A 46 6.42 14.36 27.08
C TYR A 46 7.43 15.50 27.23
N ILE A 47 7.54 16.40 26.25
CA ILE A 47 8.42 17.57 26.33
C ILE A 47 7.96 18.49 27.47
N LYS A 48 6.65 18.76 27.62
CA LYS A 48 6.13 19.59 28.72
C LYS A 48 6.27 18.96 30.12
N SER A 49 6.51 17.65 30.21
CA SER A 49 6.80 16.99 31.48
C SER A 49 8.20 17.27 32.03
N GLY A 50 9.11 17.84 31.22
CA GLY A 50 10.47 18.16 31.64
C GLY A 50 10.54 19.39 32.57
N GLU A 51 11.41 19.35 33.56
CA GLU A 51 11.56 20.41 34.57
C GLU A 51 11.94 21.77 33.97
N LEU A 52 12.80 21.76 32.94
CA LEU A 52 13.21 22.96 32.20
C LEU A 52 12.25 23.28 31.05
N SER A 53 11.71 22.25 30.40
CA SER A 53 10.85 22.41 29.22
C SER A 53 9.36 22.64 29.51
N LYS A 54 8.89 22.46 30.76
CA LYS A 54 7.48 22.69 31.15
C LYS A 54 6.97 24.11 30.90
N ASN A 55 7.85 25.09 31.01
CA ASN A 55 7.53 26.52 30.86
C ASN A 55 7.78 27.03 29.43
N TRP A 56 8.16 26.16 28.50
CA TRP A 56 8.35 26.54 27.11
C TRP A 56 7.02 26.97 26.47
N SER A 57 7.12 27.91 25.54
CA SER A 57 5.98 28.28 24.69
C SER A 57 5.58 27.08 23.83
N ASP A 58 4.30 26.99 23.46
CA ASP A 58 3.78 25.90 22.64
C ASP A 58 4.50 25.82 21.27
N GLU A 59 4.90 26.96 20.73
CA GLU A 59 5.70 27.04 19.50
C GLU A 59 7.08 26.39 19.67
N LEU A 60 7.75 26.66 20.80
CA LEU A 60 9.06 26.08 21.08
C LEU A 60 8.95 24.56 21.31
N VAL A 61 7.89 24.08 21.96
CA VAL A 61 7.63 22.64 22.12
C VAL A 61 7.41 21.99 20.76
N ARG A 62 6.58 22.57 19.89
CA ARG A 62 6.32 22.06 18.54
C ARG A 62 7.57 22.04 17.67
N LYS A 63 8.43 23.06 17.79
CA LYS A 63 9.74 23.09 17.11
C LYS A 63 10.68 21.99 17.60
N ASN A 64 10.52 21.53 18.84
CA ASN A 64 11.32 20.44 19.40
C ASN A 64 10.63 19.06 19.32
N SER A 65 9.41 18.96 18.79
CA SER A 65 8.78 17.68 18.46
C SER A 65 9.23 17.22 17.06
N PRO A 66 10.02 16.13 16.96
CA PRO A 66 10.48 15.62 15.66
C PRO A 66 9.32 15.19 14.76
N THR A 67 8.28 14.58 15.34
CA THR A 67 7.13 14.08 14.58
C THR A 67 6.29 15.24 14.04
N TYR A 68 6.10 16.32 14.83
CA TYR A 68 5.36 17.50 14.37
C TYR A 68 6.03 18.18 13.18
N GLN A 69 7.37 18.29 13.19
CA GLN A 69 8.13 18.90 12.08
C GLN A 69 7.93 18.15 10.75
N LEU A 70 7.68 16.85 10.80
CA LEU A 70 7.52 16.00 9.62
C LEU A 70 6.06 15.88 9.15
N LEU A 71 5.10 16.42 9.91
CA LEU A 71 3.66 16.24 9.68
C LEU A 71 3.24 16.55 8.24
N ALA A 72 3.62 17.72 7.72
CA ALA A 72 3.18 18.16 6.39
C ALA A 72 3.66 17.21 5.28
N VAL A 73 4.94 16.80 5.33
CA VAL A 73 5.53 15.91 4.32
C VAL A 73 5.00 14.49 4.47
N PHE A 74 4.91 14.00 5.71
CA PHE A 74 4.36 12.67 6.02
C PHE A 74 2.91 12.53 5.54
N MET A 75 2.05 13.51 5.85
CA MET A 75 0.65 13.50 5.42
C MET A 75 0.53 13.60 3.90
N SER A 76 1.37 14.41 3.24
CA SER A 76 1.34 14.56 1.79
C SER A 76 1.69 13.26 1.07
N LEU A 77 2.80 12.61 1.48
CA LEU A 77 3.23 11.34 0.88
C LEU A 77 2.24 10.22 1.14
N ASN A 78 1.73 10.10 2.37
CA ASN A 78 0.71 9.11 2.70
C ASN A 78 -0.59 9.34 1.90
N SER A 79 -1.01 10.60 1.71
CA SER A 79 -2.21 10.91 0.92
C SER A 79 -2.08 10.43 -0.53
N VAL A 80 -0.95 10.73 -1.18
CA VAL A 80 -0.69 10.29 -2.55
C VAL A 80 -0.62 8.77 -2.63
N MET A 81 0.07 8.13 -1.68
CA MET A 81 0.22 6.67 -1.65
C MET A 81 -1.11 5.96 -1.41
N LEU A 82 -1.94 6.43 -0.47
CA LEU A 82 -3.28 5.90 -0.23
C LEU A 82 -4.19 6.08 -1.44
N PHE A 83 -4.13 7.24 -2.11
CA PHE A 83 -4.89 7.49 -3.33
C PHE A 83 -4.52 6.51 -4.46
N LEU A 84 -3.22 6.31 -4.71
CA LEU A 84 -2.76 5.33 -5.70
C LEU A 84 -3.12 3.89 -5.32
N THR A 85 -3.06 3.56 -4.03
CA THR A 85 -3.45 2.24 -3.51
C THR A 85 -4.96 2.02 -3.70
N LEU A 86 -5.80 3.04 -3.44
CA LEU A 86 -7.24 2.99 -3.66
C LEU A 86 -7.58 2.79 -5.15
N ILE A 87 -6.95 3.54 -6.05
CA ILE A 87 -7.08 3.33 -7.49
C ILE A 87 -6.70 1.88 -7.83
N SER A 88 -5.59 1.39 -7.28
CA SER A 88 -5.12 0.03 -7.53
C SER A 88 -6.11 -1.03 -7.06
N LEU A 89 -6.74 -0.83 -5.89
CA LEU A 89 -7.81 -1.69 -5.36
C LEU A 89 -9.03 -1.73 -6.27
N ILE A 90 -9.46 -0.58 -6.81
CA ILE A 90 -10.57 -0.50 -7.77
C ILE A 90 -10.21 -1.25 -9.05
N LEU A 91 -9.03 -0.99 -9.62
CA LEU A 91 -8.57 -1.63 -10.86
C LEU A 91 -8.47 -3.15 -10.73
N ILE A 92 -7.87 -3.66 -9.65
CA ILE A 92 -7.73 -5.11 -9.45
C ILE A 92 -9.10 -5.77 -9.17
N SER A 93 -10.03 -5.05 -8.52
CA SER A 93 -11.41 -5.52 -8.35
C SER A 93 -12.13 -5.64 -9.69
N ILE A 94 -11.95 -4.68 -10.61
CA ILE A 94 -12.49 -4.77 -11.98
C ILE A 94 -11.88 -5.96 -12.73
N VAL A 95 -10.57 -6.20 -12.61
CA VAL A 95 -9.91 -7.37 -13.20
C VAL A 95 -10.53 -8.65 -12.69
N LEU A 96 -10.65 -8.81 -11.37
CA LEU A 96 -11.25 -9.99 -10.75
C LEU A 96 -12.70 -10.17 -11.19
N TYR A 97 -13.50 -9.11 -11.21
CA TYR A 97 -14.88 -9.15 -11.71
C TYR A 97 -14.94 -9.72 -13.14
N LYS A 98 -14.11 -9.19 -14.07
CA LYS A 98 -14.07 -9.69 -15.45
C LYS A 98 -13.61 -11.14 -15.55
N LEU A 99 -12.63 -11.56 -14.73
CA LEU A 99 -12.16 -12.94 -14.66
C LEU A 99 -13.20 -13.91 -14.04
N PHE A 100 -13.99 -13.47 -13.06
CA PHE A 100 -15.03 -14.32 -12.49
C PHE A 100 -16.25 -14.43 -13.40
N LYS A 101 -16.59 -13.35 -14.13
CA LYS A 101 -17.68 -13.34 -15.12
C LYS A 101 -17.28 -13.86 -16.51
N ASN A 102 -16.01 -14.21 -16.72
CA ASN A 102 -15.44 -14.60 -18.01
C ASN A 102 -15.72 -13.59 -19.14
N GLN A 103 -15.82 -12.30 -18.80
CA GLN A 103 -16.07 -11.21 -19.75
C GLN A 103 -14.78 -10.71 -20.43
N GLY A 104 -13.62 -11.06 -19.89
CA GLY A 104 -12.33 -10.65 -20.43
C GLY A 104 -11.19 -10.91 -19.46
N ASN A 105 -9.97 -10.83 -19.97
CA ASN A 105 -8.76 -11.10 -19.18
C ASN A 105 -8.31 -9.92 -18.30
N GLY A 106 -8.85 -8.70 -18.51
CA GLY A 106 -8.47 -7.52 -17.72
C GLY A 106 -7.03 -7.03 -17.95
N ASP A 107 -6.43 -7.39 -19.10
CA ASP A 107 -5.01 -7.07 -19.40
C ASP A 107 -4.70 -5.57 -19.39
N LEU A 108 -5.63 -4.74 -19.88
CA LEU A 108 -5.49 -3.28 -19.87
C LEU A 108 -5.24 -2.75 -18.45
N TYR A 109 -6.05 -3.20 -17.48
CA TYR A 109 -5.93 -2.72 -16.10
C TYR A 109 -4.70 -3.29 -15.39
N LEU A 110 -4.35 -4.56 -15.64
CA LEU A 110 -3.10 -5.13 -15.11
C LEU A 110 -1.86 -4.40 -15.67
N ARG A 111 -1.91 -3.95 -16.92
CA ARG A 111 -0.85 -3.12 -17.52
C ARG A 111 -0.70 -1.79 -16.81
N VAL A 112 -1.81 -1.12 -16.47
CA VAL A 112 -1.79 0.11 -15.68
C VAL A 112 -1.23 -0.16 -14.28
N LEU A 113 -1.69 -1.22 -13.61
CA LEU A 113 -1.18 -1.63 -12.29
C LEU A 113 0.32 -1.94 -12.28
N THR A 114 0.87 -2.43 -13.40
CA THR A 114 2.33 -2.68 -13.55
C THR A 114 3.15 -1.40 -13.37
N TRP A 115 2.58 -0.22 -13.65
CA TRP A 115 3.24 1.07 -13.45
C TRP A 115 2.92 1.70 -12.09
N ILE A 116 1.68 1.57 -11.62
CA ILE A 116 1.27 2.18 -10.34
C ILE A 116 1.94 1.49 -9.13
N ILE A 117 2.03 0.15 -9.14
CA ILE A 117 2.56 -0.60 -7.99
C ILE A 117 4.03 -0.24 -7.66
N PRO A 118 4.95 -0.13 -8.63
CA PRO A 118 6.29 0.38 -8.36
C PRO A 118 6.31 1.78 -7.75
N VAL A 119 5.41 2.68 -8.17
CA VAL A 119 5.32 4.03 -7.59
C VAL A 119 4.88 3.95 -6.13
N ILE A 120 3.90 3.10 -5.79
CA ILE A 120 3.49 2.85 -4.40
C ILE A 120 4.67 2.35 -3.56
N PHE A 121 5.47 1.41 -4.09
CA PHE A 121 6.66 0.91 -3.40
C PHE A 121 7.69 2.03 -3.14
N ILE A 122 7.95 2.89 -4.13
CA ILE A 122 8.86 4.03 -3.98
C ILE A 122 8.34 5.01 -2.92
N LEU A 123 7.03 5.30 -2.90
CA LEU A 123 6.44 6.17 -1.88
C LEU A 123 6.57 5.58 -0.48
N LEU A 124 6.37 4.28 -0.31
CA LEU A 124 6.57 3.60 0.98
C LEU A 124 8.02 3.73 1.47
N PHE A 125 9.00 3.61 0.57
CA PHE A 125 10.41 3.85 0.89
C PHE A 125 10.67 5.28 1.40
N PHE A 126 10.10 6.29 0.74
CA PHE A 126 10.23 7.68 1.18
C PHE A 126 9.54 7.91 2.53
N ILE A 127 8.37 7.31 2.77
CA ILE A 127 7.67 7.40 4.06
C ILE A 127 8.55 6.83 5.18
N ILE A 128 9.21 5.68 4.96
CA ILE A 128 10.14 5.08 5.94
C ILE A 128 11.35 5.98 6.18
N SER A 129 11.87 6.60 5.12
CA SER A 129 13.03 7.50 5.21
C SER A 129 12.74 8.77 6.03
N LEU A 130 11.46 9.10 6.25
CA LEU A 130 10.99 10.19 7.11
C LEU A 130 10.67 9.71 8.52
N GLN A 131 11.32 8.66 9.01
CA GLN A 131 11.19 8.27 10.40
C GLN A 131 11.67 9.43 11.31
N PRO A 132 10.86 9.91 12.27
CA PRO A 132 11.25 10.97 13.19
C PRO A 132 12.47 10.55 14.00
N VAL A 133 13.34 11.51 14.27
CA VAL A 133 14.44 11.33 15.21
C VAL A 133 13.91 11.17 16.64
N GLU A 134 14.81 10.80 17.56
CA GLU A 134 14.50 10.60 18.97
C GLU A 134 13.94 11.87 19.62
N VAL A 135 12.93 11.70 20.46
CA VAL A 135 12.38 12.80 21.27
C VAL A 135 13.10 12.89 22.60
N TYR A 136 13.37 14.11 23.03
CA TYR A 136 13.97 14.41 24.32
C TYR A 136 13.16 15.45 25.07
N LYS A 137 13.14 15.36 26.41
CA LYS A 137 12.70 16.45 27.29
C LYS A 137 13.92 17.05 27.99
N GLU A 138 13.82 18.32 28.39
CA GLU A 138 14.89 19.00 29.12
C GLU A 138 14.59 18.98 30.63
N ASN A 139 15.51 18.36 31.37
CA ASN A 139 15.45 18.14 32.81
C ASN A 139 16.68 18.70 33.51
N ILE A 140 16.62 18.76 34.84
CA ILE A 140 17.76 19.07 35.70
C ILE A 140 18.33 17.75 36.22
N GLY A 141 19.63 17.53 36.00
CA GLY A 141 20.38 16.42 36.57
C GLY A 141 21.52 16.95 37.44
N LYS A 142 22.17 16.05 38.18
CA LYS A 142 23.32 16.42 39.01
C LYS A 142 24.62 16.04 38.32
N GLN A 143 25.54 16.99 38.24
CA GLN A 143 26.90 16.79 37.72
C GLN A 143 27.91 17.26 38.77
N GLU A 144 29.04 16.56 38.89
CA GLU A 144 30.16 17.02 39.72
C GLU A 144 30.85 18.20 39.04
N ASP A 145 31.08 19.28 39.78
CA ASP A 145 31.87 20.43 39.32
C ASP A 145 33.39 20.16 39.43
N GLU A 146 34.21 21.17 39.11
CA GLU A 146 35.68 21.07 39.20
C GLU A 146 36.20 20.83 40.63
N PHE A 147 35.34 20.96 41.65
CA PHE A 147 35.64 20.75 43.06
C PHE A 147 34.98 19.49 43.63
N GLY A 148 34.25 18.71 42.82
CA GLY A 148 33.55 17.49 43.22
C GLY A 148 32.19 17.72 43.89
N GLU A 149 31.63 18.93 43.83
CA GLU A 149 30.29 19.23 44.34
C GLU A 149 29.22 18.90 43.30
N LEU A 150 28.12 18.28 43.73
CA LEU A 150 26.99 17.98 42.86
C LEU A 150 26.17 19.25 42.59
N VAL A 151 26.29 19.78 41.38
CA VAL A 151 25.54 20.95 40.90
C VAL A 151 24.48 20.56 39.88
N ASP A 152 23.40 21.34 39.84
CA ASP A 152 22.31 21.19 38.89
C ASP A 152 22.78 21.57 37.48
N SER A 153 22.62 20.65 36.53
CA SER A 153 23.05 20.78 35.13
C SER A 153 21.92 20.33 34.20
N PRO A 154 21.68 21.02 33.08
CA PRO A 154 20.65 20.62 32.11
C PRO A 154 21.01 19.28 31.46
N VAL A 155 20.06 18.34 31.48
CA VAL A 155 20.18 17.04 30.81
C VAL A 155 18.99 16.79 29.89
N LYS A 156 19.27 16.07 28.80
CA LYS A 156 18.26 15.59 27.86
C LYS A 156 17.90 14.16 28.19
N GLU A 157 16.63 13.92 28.53
CA GLU A 157 16.12 12.58 28.82
C GLU A 157 15.34 12.04 27.62
N PHE A 158 15.63 10.80 27.24
CA PHE A 158 15.10 10.14 26.06
C PHE A 158 13.66 9.61 26.26
N GLY A 159 12.76 9.98 25.35
CA GLY A 159 11.33 9.62 25.39
C GLY A 159 10.90 8.49 24.45
N GLY A 160 11.84 7.72 23.92
CA GLY A 160 11.56 6.59 23.04
C GLY A 160 11.58 6.94 21.55
N GLN A 161 11.65 5.91 20.71
CA GLN A 161 11.60 6.00 19.25
C GLN A 161 10.21 5.61 18.72
N PHE A 162 9.74 6.30 17.68
CA PHE A 162 8.51 5.94 17.00
C PHE A 162 8.73 4.79 16.00
N SER A 163 7.90 3.75 16.06
CA SER A 163 8.07 2.53 15.28
C SER A 163 7.37 2.59 13.93
N TYR A 164 8.11 2.28 12.86
CA TYR A 164 7.62 2.20 11.47
C TYR A 164 7.34 0.77 11.02
N ILE A 165 7.17 -0.19 11.94
CA ILE A 165 7.06 -1.62 11.63
C ILE A 165 5.93 -1.92 10.62
N LEU A 166 4.78 -1.26 10.72
CA LEU A 166 3.68 -1.48 9.78
C LEU A 166 4.02 -0.96 8.37
N THR A 167 4.78 0.13 8.27
CA THR A 167 5.26 0.65 6.98
C THR A 167 6.33 -0.26 6.38
N TRP A 168 7.22 -0.83 7.20
CA TRP A 168 8.16 -1.86 6.76
C TRP A 168 7.47 -3.10 6.19
N ILE A 169 6.45 -3.62 6.90
CA ILE A 169 5.65 -4.73 6.40
C ILE A 169 4.91 -4.34 5.11
N SER A 170 4.37 -3.12 5.04
CA SER A 170 3.72 -2.60 3.84
C SER A 170 4.67 -2.52 2.65
N MET A 171 5.92 -2.08 2.87
CA MET A 171 6.95 -2.01 1.85
C MET A 171 7.35 -3.40 1.36
N PHE A 172 7.52 -4.37 2.27
CA PHE A 172 7.79 -5.76 1.92
C PHE A 172 6.67 -6.33 1.04
N LEU A 173 5.39 -6.15 1.43
CA LEU A 173 4.25 -6.53 0.61
C LEU A 173 4.22 -5.80 -0.75
N GLY A 174 4.54 -4.50 -0.75
CA GLY A 174 4.64 -3.68 -1.95
C GLY A 174 5.68 -4.23 -2.95
N PHE A 175 6.83 -4.69 -2.45
CA PHE A 175 7.85 -5.35 -3.26
C PHE A 175 7.31 -6.63 -3.91
N PHE A 176 6.65 -7.52 -3.14
CA PHE A 176 6.05 -8.73 -3.69
C PHE A 176 4.92 -8.46 -4.70
N ASN A 177 4.16 -7.38 -4.50
CA ASN A 177 3.10 -6.98 -5.43
C ASN A 177 3.63 -6.67 -6.84
N ILE A 178 4.88 -6.20 -6.97
CA ILE A 178 5.54 -6.01 -8.28
C ILE A 178 5.63 -7.36 -9.02
N PHE A 179 5.97 -8.44 -8.32
CA PHE A 179 6.03 -9.76 -8.92
C PHE A 179 4.64 -10.32 -9.19
N PHE A 180 3.70 -10.16 -8.26
CA PHE A 180 2.34 -10.68 -8.44
C PHE A 180 1.61 -10.07 -9.64
N VAL A 181 1.76 -8.75 -9.88
CA VAL A 181 1.16 -8.11 -11.05
C VAL A 181 1.79 -8.62 -12.35
N VAL A 182 3.12 -8.81 -12.39
CA VAL A 182 3.83 -9.33 -13.56
C VAL A 182 3.46 -10.80 -13.83
N LEU A 183 3.41 -11.64 -12.80
CA LEU A 183 3.03 -13.05 -12.91
C LEU A 183 1.56 -13.22 -13.33
N SER A 184 0.66 -12.40 -12.79
CA SER A 184 -0.74 -12.35 -13.20
C SER A 184 -0.86 -11.98 -14.68
N ARG A 185 -0.11 -10.97 -15.13
CA ARG A 185 -0.10 -10.54 -16.53
C ARG A 185 0.46 -11.60 -17.47
N LYS A 186 1.60 -12.22 -17.13
CA LYS A 186 2.23 -13.29 -17.93
C LYS A 186 1.37 -14.55 -18.02
N SER A 187 0.50 -14.77 -17.04
CA SER A 187 -0.49 -15.85 -17.05
C SER A 187 -1.64 -15.51 -18.02
N PHE A 188 -1.37 -15.59 -19.32
CA PHE A 188 -2.40 -15.54 -20.36
C PHE A 188 -3.12 -16.89 -20.41
N GLY A 189 -4.38 -16.89 -19.99
CA GLY A 189 -5.33 -17.96 -20.27
C GLY A 189 -6.24 -17.53 -21.42
N PHE A 190 -6.43 -18.39 -22.41
CA PHE A 190 -7.53 -18.23 -23.35
C PHE A 190 -8.85 -18.31 -22.57
N ILE A 191 -9.79 -17.41 -22.85
CA ILE A 191 -11.11 -17.45 -22.23
C ILE A 191 -11.77 -18.75 -22.70
N THR A 192 -11.89 -19.74 -21.81
CA THR A 192 -12.49 -21.03 -22.14
C THR A 192 -13.99 -20.93 -22.45
N LYS A 193 -14.61 -19.78 -22.17
CA LYS A 193 -16.01 -19.44 -22.45
C LYS A 193 -16.14 -18.05 -23.10
N ASP A 194 -15.26 -17.73 -24.06
CA ASP A 194 -15.39 -16.46 -24.77
C ASP A 194 -16.75 -16.41 -25.46
N GLN A 195 -17.51 -15.31 -25.33
CA GLN A 195 -18.86 -15.21 -25.90
C GLN A 195 -18.86 -15.44 -27.42
N ILE A 196 -17.75 -15.15 -28.08
CA ILE A 196 -17.54 -15.36 -29.53
C ILE A 196 -17.31 -16.85 -29.84
N LEU A 197 -16.57 -17.59 -29.00
CA LEU A 197 -16.32 -19.03 -29.17
C LEU A 197 -17.45 -19.92 -28.60
N ALA A 198 -18.24 -19.40 -27.66
CA ALA A 198 -19.43 -20.03 -27.10
C ALA A 198 -20.68 -19.83 -27.97
N LYS A 199 -20.59 -19.08 -29.08
CA LYS A 199 -21.61 -19.06 -30.13
C LYS A 199 -21.65 -20.47 -30.73
N LYS A 200 -22.61 -21.28 -30.26
CA LYS A 200 -22.78 -22.67 -30.72
C LYS A 200 -22.80 -22.72 -32.25
N SER A 201 -22.17 -23.76 -32.81
CA SER A 201 -22.26 -24.16 -34.23
C SER A 201 -23.69 -24.34 -34.77
N ASN A 202 -24.72 -24.15 -33.95
CA ASN A 202 -26.13 -24.21 -34.33
C ASN A 202 -26.49 -23.18 -35.43
N GLU A 203 -25.81 -22.03 -35.50
CA GLU A 203 -26.03 -21.08 -36.62
C GLU A 203 -25.53 -21.67 -37.95
N THR A 204 -24.41 -22.38 -37.95
CA THR A 204 -23.84 -23.01 -39.14
C THR A 204 -24.59 -24.26 -39.56
N GLU A 205 -25.18 -25.01 -38.62
CA GLU A 205 -25.91 -26.24 -38.90
C GLU A 205 -27.27 -25.97 -39.58
N ASN A 206 -27.95 -24.89 -39.20
CA ASN A 206 -29.14 -24.40 -39.92
C ASN A 206 -28.78 -23.87 -41.31
N LEU A 207 -27.66 -23.17 -41.45
CA LEU A 207 -27.13 -22.73 -42.75
C LEU A 207 -26.78 -23.92 -43.65
N LYS A 208 -26.17 -24.97 -43.09
CA LYS A 208 -25.84 -26.21 -43.80
C LYS A 208 -27.11 -26.91 -44.31
N LYS A 209 -28.13 -27.06 -43.46
CA LYS A 209 -29.44 -27.63 -43.86
C LYS A 209 -30.12 -26.81 -44.96
N LEU A 210 -30.05 -25.48 -44.89
CA LEU A 210 -30.59 -24.59 -45.93
C LEU A 210 -29.84 -24.70 -47.26
N ILE A 211 -28.53 -24.93 -47.23
CA ILE A 211 -27.70 -25.13 -48.42
C ILE A 211 -27.99 -26.50 -49.05
N GLU A 212 -28.06 -27.57 -48.24
CA GLU A 212 -28.39 -28.92 -48.69
C GLU A 212 -29.80 -28.97 -49.32
N ALA A 213 -30.81 -28.38 -48.68
CA ALA A 213 -32.17 -28.32 -49.23
C ALA A 213 -32.28 -27.51 -50.54
N LYS A 214 -31.39 -26.53 -50.77
CA LYS A 214 -31.33 -25.79 -52.05
C LYS A 214 -30.58 -26.55 -53.15
N LEU A 215 -29.67 -27.44 -52.78
CA LEU A 215 -28.93 -28.28 -53.72
C LEU A 215 -29.76 -29.51 -54.16
N GLU A 216 -30.64 -30.03 -53.30
CA GLU A 216 -31.56 -31.14 -53.64
C GLU A 216 -32.76 -30.72 -54.51
N ASN A 217 -33.10 -29.42 -54.55
CA ASN A 217 -34.18 -28.87 -55.38
C ASN A 217 -33.69 -28.35 -56.76
N ARG A 218 -32.53 -28.81 -57.23
CA ARG A 218 -32.01 -28.59 -58.59
C ARG A 218 -31.83 -29.94 -59.29
#